data_AF-A0A368GKT0-F1
#
_entry.id   AF-A0A368GKT0-F1
#
_cell.length_a   1.000
_cell.length_b   1.000
_cell.length_c   1.000
_cell.angle_alpha   90.00
_cell.angle_beta   90.00
_cell.angle_gamma   90.00
#
_symmetry.space_group_name_H-M   'P 1'
#
loop_
_entity.id
_entity.type
_entity.pdbx_description
1 polymer ?
#
loop_
_entity_poly.entity_id
_entity_poly.type
_entity_poly.pdbx_seq_one_letter_code
_entity_poly.pdbx_strand_id
1 'polypeptide(L)'
;MIAPFMFCCSYQASLVLSSALDLLLVLLIPVRYRAMRTVPYVIGHCIPGGIFSLSFTVYGWMMMNDDVLKFCNPAVGPHPVVVSWWVMANMAINVCILIVYLIAFVVLKTRAAYSENRGVVRRLSVIVIVFIFSWFIAVAGIGISIRCQIGGDLLPVVVTNMVYFSEANTKIIHIFIYYARD
;
A
#
# COMPACT_ATOMS: atom_id res chain seq x y z
N MET A 1 10.40 2.28 19.73
CA MET A 1 9.74 3.27 18.84
C MET A 1 8.86 2.56 17.82
N ILE A 2 7.73 1.98 18.25
CA ILE A 2 6.86 1.15 17.38
C ILE A 2 5.73 1.99 16.75
N ALA A 3 5.22 3.00 17.47
CA ALA A 3 4.12 3.85 16.99
C ALA A 3 4.41 4.60 15.68
N PRO A 4 5.58 5.25 15.47
CA PRO A 4 5.87 5.94 14.21
C PRO A 4 5.97 4.97 13.02
N PHE A 5 6.52 3.77 13.26
CA PHE A 5 6.61 2.72 12.25
C PHE A 5 5.21 2.24 11.83
N MET A 6 4.36 1.91 12.80
CA MET A 6 2.98 1.46 12.54
C MET A 6 2.16 2.50 11.79
N PHE A 7 2.33 3.77 12.13
CA PHE A 7 1.69 4.87 11.40
C PHE A 7 2.15 4.92 9.95
N CYS A 8 3.47 4.98 9.71
CA CYS A 8 4.04 5.09 8.36
C CYS A 8 3.71 3.89 7.47
N CYS A 9 3.82 2.66 7.98
CA CYS A 9 3.51 1.45 7.22
C CYS A 9 2.02 1.39 6.85
N SER A 10 1.13 1.77 7.75
CA SER A 10 -0.32 1.81 7.46
C SER A 10 -0.68 2.93 6.50
N TYR A 11 0.01 4.07 6.59
CA TYR A 11 -0.22 5.23 5.73
C TYR A 11 0.23 4.99 4.28
N GLN A 12 1.28 4.19 4.07
CA GLN A 12 1.82 3.88 2.75
C GLN A 12 0.76 3.29 1.81
N ALA A 13 0.02 2.26 2.24
CA ALA A 13 -0.98 1.62 1.39
C ALA A 13 -2.14 2.58 1.04
N SER A 14 -2.59 3.39 1.99
CA SER A 14 -3.65 4.38 1.77
C SER A 14 -3.21 5.50 0.80
N LEU A 15 -1.95 5.91 0.85
CA LEU A 15 -1.40 6.88 -0.11
C LEU A 15 -1.34 6.32 -1.54
N VAL A 16 -0.98 5.04 -1.71
CA VAL A 16 -0.97 4.39 -3.03
C VAL A 16 -2.39 4.28 -3.59
N LEU A 17 -3.39 4.00 -2.75
CA LEU A 17 -4.79 4.05 -3.18
C LEU A 17 -5.22 5.47 -3.57
N SER A 18 -4.81 6.47 -2.79
CA SER A 18 -5.11 7.88 -3.08
C SER A 18 -4.50 8.33 -4.41
N SER A 19 -3.27 7.90 -4.73
CA SER A 19 -2.66 8.20 -6.03
C SER A 19 -3.32 7.45 -7.20
N ALA A 20 -3.80 6.22 -6.96
CA ALA A 20 -4.58 5.48 -7.96
C ALA A 20 -5.91 6.19 -8.28
N LEU A 21 -6.60 6.68 -7.26
CA LEU A 21 -7.84 7.45 -7.40
C LEU A 21 -7.59 8.78 -8.11
N ASP A 22 -6.49 9.47 -7.77
CA ASP A 22 -6.08 10.71 -8.44
C ASP A 22 -5.89 10.51 -9.94
N LEU A 23 -5.17 9.45 -10.34
CA LEU A 23 -5.04 9.08 -11.75
C LEU A 23 -6.41 8.84 -12.40
N LEU A 24 -7.28 8.07 -11.74
CA LEU A 24 -8.61 7.78 -12.28
C LEU A 24 -9.44 9.07 -12.47
N LEU A 25 -9.36 10.01 -11.52
CA LEU A 25 -10.04 11.30 -11.59
C LEU A 25 -9.54 12.16 -12.76
N VAL A 26 -8.23 12.21 -12.98
CA VAL A 26 -7.61 12.88 -14.14
C VAL A 26 -8.17 12.32 -15.46
N LEU A 27 -8.33 11.00 -15.55
CA LEU A 27 -8.77 10.32 -16.76
C LEU A 27 -10.28 10.46 -17.02
N LEU A 28 -11.10 10.45 -15.97
CA LEU A 28 -12.55 10.54 -16.09
C LEU A 28 -13.02 11.97 -16.34
N ILE A 29 -12.41 12.97 -15.67
CA ILE A 29 -12.91 14.35 -15.68
C ILE A 29 -11.74 15.36 -15.79
N PRO A 30 -10.98 15.37 -16.89
CA PRO A 30 -9.76 16.19 -17.03
C PRO A 30 -10.02 17.70 -16.90
N VAL A 31 -11.17 18.19 -17.38
CA VAL A 31 -11.51 19.62 -17.36
C VAL A 31 -11.79 20.12 -15.95
N ARG A 32 -12.56 19.37 -15.15
CA ARG A 32 -12.81 19.75 -13.75
C ARG A 32 -11.56 19.56 -12.89
N TYR A 33 -10.76 18.53 -13.16
CA TYR A 33 -9.50 18.31 -12.47
C TYR A 33 -8.57 19.52 -12.57
N ARG A 34 -8.43 20.11 -13.77
CA ARG A 34 -7.62 21.32 -13.98
C ARG A 34 -8.20 22.57 -13.29
N ALA A 35 -9.51 22.62 -13.08
CA ALA A 35 -10.17 23.74 -12.41
C ALA A 35 -10.14 23.64 -10.86
N MET A 36 -9.80 22.48 -10.30
CA MET A 36 -9.72 22.30 -8.85
C MET A 36 -8.45 22.93 -8.26
N ARG A 37 -8.57 23.50 -7.07
CA ARG A 37 -7.43 23.97 -6.28
C ARG A 37 -6.66 22.77 -5.72
N THR A 38 -5.36 22.72 -5.97
CA THR A 38 -4.47 21.60 -5.62
C THR A 38 -4.39 21.35 -4.12
N VAL A 39 -4.16 22.40 -3.32
CA VAL A 39 -3.94 22.27 -1.86
C VAL A 39 -5.13 21.63 -1.11
N PRO A 40 -6.37 22.14 -1.19
CA PRO A 40 -7.50 21.54 -0.47
C PRO A 40 -7.83 20.13 -0.98
N TYR A 41 -7.58 19.87 -2.27
CA TYR A 41 -7.77 18.55 -2.87
C TYR A 41 -6.79 17.51 -2.30
N VAL A 42 -5.50 17.85 -2.23
CA VAL A 42 -4.45 16.97 -1.68
C VAL A 42 -4.70 16.71 -0.19
N ILE A 43 -5.05 17.74 0.58
CA ILE A 43 -5.40 17.58 2.00
C ILE A 43 -6.59 16.62 2.15
N GLY A 44 -7.62 16.79 1.32
CA GLY A 44 -8.78 15.90 1.29
C GLY A 44 -8.46 14.44 0.99
N HIS A 45 -7.44 14.17 0.15
CA HIS A 45 -6.98 12.81 -0.14
C HIS A 45 -6.07 12.23 0.95
N CYS A 46 -5.28 13.06 1.64
CA CYS A 46 -4.40 12.60 2.72
C CYS A 46 -5.16 12.27 4.02
N ILE A 47 -6.25 12.99 4.31
CA ILE A 47 -7.02 12.83 5.55
C ILE A 47 -7.54 11.39 5.75
N PRO A 48 -8.19 10.72 4.77
CA PRO A 48 -8.66 9.34 4.94
C PRO A 48 -7.54 8.36 5.28
N GLY A 49 -6.38 8.49 4.61
CA GLY A 49 -5.21 7.67 4.93
C GLY A 49 -4.69 7.93 6.34
N GLY A 50 -4.71 9.20 6.78
CA GLY A 50 -4.25 9.61 8.10
C GLY A 50 -5.14 9.09 9.22
N ILE A 51 -6.46 9.13 9.02
CA ILE A 51 -7.44 8.56 9.95
C ILE A 51 -7.25 7.04 10.04
N PHE A 52 -7.07 6.37 8.91
CA PHE A 52 -6.83 4.92 8.86
C PHE A 52 -5.55 4.54 9.62
N SER A 53 -4.43 5.21 9.35
CA SER A 53 -3.15 4.92 10.03
C SER A 53 -3.19 5.26 11.51
N LEU A 54 -3.85 6.35 11.90
CA LEU A 54 -4.01 6.73 13.30
C LEU A 54 -4.83 5.68 14.06
N SER A 55 -5.93 5.20 13.48
CA SER A 55 -6.80 4.20 14.08
C SER A 55 -6.05 2.90 14.41
N PHE A 56 -5.23 2.40 13.47
CA PHE A 56 -4.39 1.22 13.69
C PHE A 56 -3.28 1.46 14.71
N THR A 57 -2.72 2.67 14.75
CA THR A 57 -1.70 3.03 15.75
C THR A 57 -2.28 3.05 17.16
N VAL A 58 -3.46 3.66 17.34
CA VAL A 58 -4.19 3.68 18.62
C VAL A 58 -4.63 2.27 19.03
N TYR A 59 -5.16 1.49 18.09
CA TYR A 59 -5.57 0.10 18.37
C TYR A 59 -4.37 -0.78 18.77
N GLY A 60 -3.24 -0.63 18.09
CA GLY A 60 -1.99 -1.30 18.43
C GLY A 60 -1.44 -0.88 19.80
N TRP A 61 -1.65 0.37 20.20
CA TRP A 61 -1.29 0.85 21.52
C TRP A 61 -2.18 0.26 22.63
N MET A 62 -3.50 0.21 22.41
CA MET A 62 -4.46 -0.34 23.39
C MET A 62 -4.26 -1.84 23.66
N MET A 63 -3.83 -2.59 22.64
CA MET A 63 -3.59 -4.04 22.71
C MET A 63 -2.12 -4.39 22.96
N MET A 64 -1.31 -3.44 23.43
CA MET A 64 0.11 -3.66 23.71
C MET A 64 0.26 -4.47 25.01
N ASN A 65 0.89 -5.64 24.91
CA ASN A 65 1.21 -6.50 26.05
C ASN A 65 2.71 -6.42 26.38
N ASP A 66 3.07 -6.68 27.64
CA ASP A 66 4.47 -6.71 28.12
C ASP A 66 5.20 -8.02 27.81
N ASP A 67 4.76 -8.75 26.78
CA ASP A 67 5.36 -10.02 26.38
C ASP A 67 6.77 -9.81 25.81
N VAL A 68 7.70 -10.71 26.17
CA VAL A 68 9.08 -10.64 25.69
C VAL A 68 9.10 -10.97 24.20
N LEU A 69 9.40 -9.95 23.38
CA LEU A 69 9.56 -10.09 21.94
C LEU A 69 10.76 -10.98 21.61
N LYS A 70 10.51 -12.10 20.91
CA LYS A 70 11.59 -12.97 20.38
C LYS A 70 12.47 -12.26 19.34
N PHE A 71 11.96 -11.20 18.69
CA PHE A 71 12.67 -10.43 17.67
C PHE A 71 12.57 -8.92 17.94
N CYS A 72 13.69 -8.21 17.82
CA CYS A 72 13.72 -6.74 17.87
C CYS A 72 13.25 -6.10 16.54
N ASN A 73 12.12 -6.56 15.99
CA ASN A 73 11.54 -6.04 14.76
C ASN A 73 10.20 -5.34 15.05
N PRO A 74 10.05 -4.03 14.74
CA PRO A 74 8.78 -3.30 14.91
C PRO A 74 7.57 -3.95 14.22
N ALA A 75 7.77 -4.72 13.14
CA ALA A 75 6.68 -5.38 12.41
C ALA A 75 6.03 -6.55 13.17
N VAL A 76 6.72 -7.11 14.16
CA VAL A 76 6.21 -8.16 15.06
C VAL A 76 5.99 -7.65 16.49
N GLY A 77 6.19 -6.34 16.70
CA GLY A 77 5.91 -5.64 17.94
C GLY A 77 4.44 -5.71 18.40
N PRO A 78 3.44 -5.51 17.51
CA PRO A 78 2.04 -5.52 17.91
C PRO A 78 1.50 -6.92 18.21
N HIS A 79 0.47 -6.99 19.04
CA HIS A 79 -0.24 -8.23 19.36
C HIS A 79 -0.71 -8.95 18.07
N PRO A 80 -0.64 -10.29 17.98
CA PRO A 80 -0.94 -11.06 16.75
C PRO A 80 -2.35 -10.81 16.19
N VAL A 81 -3.32 -10.50 17.05
CA VAL A 81 -4.68 -10.11 16.62
C VAL A 81 -4.65 -8.79 15.85
N VAL A 82 -3.90 -7.79 16.33
CA VAL A 82 -3.75 -6.48 15.65
C VAL A 82 -3.07 -6.67 14.29
N VAL A 83 -2.01 -7.48 14.25
CA VAL A 83 -1.29 -7.78 13.00
C VAL A 83 -2.20 -8.49 12.00
N SER A 84 -3.02 -9.45 12.44
CA SER A 84 -3.97 -10.15 11.56
C SER A 84 -4.98 -9.19 10.92
N TRP A 85 -5.61 -8.32 11.73
CA TRP A 85 -6.53 -7.29 11.24
C TRP A 85 -5.84 -6.31 10.29
N TRP A 86 -4.63 -5.88 10.63
CA TRP A 86 -3.82 -4.98 9.80
C TRP A 86 -3.49 -5.60 8.44
N VAL A 87 -3.04 -6.86 8.42
CA VAL A 87 -2.76 -7.60 7.18
C VAL A 87 -4.03 -7.71 6.32
N MET A 88 -5.17 -8.06 6.91
CA MET A 88 -6.43 -8.19 6.17
C MET A 88 -6.92 -6.84 5.60
N ALA A 89 -6.80 -5.75 6.36
CA ALA A 89 -7.15 -4.41 5.89
C ALA A 89 -6.23 -3.97 4.73
N ASN A 90 -4.93 -4.20 4.84
CA ASN A 90 -3.97 -3.93 3.76
C ASN A 90 -4.25 -4.81 2.53
N MET A 91 -4.68 -6.06 2.71
CA MET A 91 -5.09 -6.91 1.61
C MET A 91 -6.27 -6.31 0.84
N ALA A 92 -7.30 -5.86 1.56
CA ALA A 92 -8.47 -5.23 0.95
C ALA A 92 -8.10 -3.94 0.19
N ILE A 93 -7.27 -3.08 0.78
CA ILE A 93 -6.77 -1.86 0.12
C ILE A 93 -6.00 -2.20 -1.16
N ASN A 94 -5.12 -3.20 -1.15
CA ASN A 94 -4.38 -3.63 -2.33
C ASN A 94 -5.29 -4.17 -3.45
N VAL A 95 -6.37 -4.89 -3.10
CA VAL A 95 -7.38 -5.31 -4.09
C VAL A 95 -8.11 -4.10 -4.67
N CYS A 96 -8.48 -3.11 -3.86
CA CYS A 96 -9.08 -1.86 -4.33
C CYS A 96 -8.14 -1.10 -5.29
N ILE A 97 -6.85 -1.02 -4.97
CA ILE A 97 -5.83 -0.42 -5.83
C ILE A 97 -5.83 -1.09 -7.21
N LEU A 98 -5.82 -2.42 -7.26
CA LEU A 98 -5.86 -3.18 -8.51
C LEU A 98 -7.11 -2.82 -9.34
N ILE A 99 -8.29 -2.81 -8.72
CA ILE A 99 -9.55 -2.49 -9.40
C ILE A 99 -9.50 -1.08 -10.01
N VAL A 100 -9.06 -0.08 -9.24
CA VAL A 100 -8.98 1.32 -9.70
C VAL A 100 -8.02 1.45 -10.88
N TYR A 101 -6.85 0.79 -10.83
CA TYR A 101 -5.91 0.81 -11.94
C TYR A 101 -6.41 0.07 -13.19
N LEU A 102 -7.14 -1.04 -13.04
CA LEU A 102 -7.77 -1.72 -14.16
C LEU A 102 -8.80 -0.82 -14.85
N ILE A 103 -9.63 -0.11 -14.08
CA ILE A 103 -10.59 0.86 -14.62
C ILE A 103 -9.85 1.98 -15.34
N ALA A 104 -8.82 2.57 -14.72
CA ALA A 104 -8.00 3.61 -15.33
C ALA A 104 -7.40 3.15 -16.67
N PHE A 105 -6.89 1.91 -16.75
CA PHE A 105 -6.34 1.35 -17.97
C PHE A 105 -7.40 1.15 -19.07
N VAL A 106 -8.60 0.68 -18.72
CA VAL A 106 -9.72 0.53 -19.66
C VAL A 106 -10.17 1.90 -20.19
N VAL A 107 -10.27 2.91 -19.32
CA VAL A 107 -10.60 4.30 -19.72
C VAL A 107 -9.54 4.89 -20.65
N LEU A 108 -8.26 4.68 -20.34
CA LEU A 108 -7.15 5.10 -21.20
C LEU A 108 -7.20 4.46 -22.58
N LYS A 109 -7.50 3.15 -22.64
CA LYS A 109 -7.59 2.41 -23.91
C LYS A 109 -8.79 2.87 -24.75
N THR A 110 -9.94 3.10 -24.12
CA THR A 110 -11.17 3.54 -24.81
C THR A 110 -11.07 4.96 -25.35
N ARG A 111 -10.36 5.86 -24.67
CA ARG A 111 -10.21 7.27 -25.09
C ARG A 111 -9.21 7.50 -26.23
N ALA A 112 -8.52 6.46 -26.74
CA ALA A 112 -7.43 6.54 -27.73
C ALA A 112 -6.26 7.49 -27.39
N ALA A 113 -6.36 8.28 -26.30
CA ALA A 113 -5.33 9.14 -25.72
C ALA A 113 -4.12 8.36 -25.15
N TYR A 114 -4.16 7.02 -25.22
CA TYR A 114 -3.04 6.15 -24.87
C TYR A 114 -1.81 6.38 -25.74
N SER A 115 -1.96 6.73 -27.03
CA SER A 115 -0.81 6.95 -27.92
C SER A 115 -0.02 8.20 -27.55
N GLU A 116 -0.70 9.27 -27.16
CA GLU A 116 -0.11 10.57 -26.82
C GLU A 116 0.57 10.55 -25.45
N ASN A 117 -0.04 9.89 -24.45
CA ASN A 117 0.50 9.80 -23.08
C ASN A 117 1.15 8.44 -22.76
N ARG A 118 1.54 7.67 -23.78
CA ARG A 118 2.00 6.27 -23.66
C ARG A 118 3.16 6.09 -22.69
N GLY A 119 4.11 7.03 -22.69
CA GLY A 119 5.30 6.98 -21.83
C GLY A 119 4.97 7.09 -20.36
N VAL A 120 4.09 8.04 -20.00
CA VAL A 120 3.68 8.28 -18.61
C VAL A 120 2.84 7.11 -18.08
N VAL A 121 1.87 6.66 -18.88
CA VAL A 121 1.01 5.51 -18.52
C VAL A 121 1.84 4.24 -18.38
N ARG A 122 2.80 3.97 -19.28
CA ARG A 122 3.67 2.79 -19.18
C ARG A 122 4.50 2.80 -17.90
N ARG A 123 5.10 3.94 -17.55
CA ARG A 123 5.89 4.08 -16.31
C ARG A 123 5.01 3.84 -15.09
N LEU A 124 3.84 4.47 -15.02
CA LEU A 124 2.90 4.31 -13.92
C LEU A 124 2.39 2.87 -13.80
N SER A 125 2.00 2.24 -14.90
CA SER A 125 1.58 0.84 -14.91
C SER A 125 2.68 -0.12 -14.45
N VAL A 126 3.95 0.11 -14.81
CA VAL A 126 5.07 -0.73 -14.36
C VAL A 126 5.27 -0.63 -12.85
N ILE A 127 5.26 0.59 -12.29
CA ILE A 127 5.37 0.83 -10.84
C ILE A 127 4.27 0.08 -10.10
N VAL A 128 3.04 0.15 -10.61
CA VAL A 128 1.86 -0.46 -10.03
C VAL A 128 1.92 -1.98 -10.10
N ILE A 129 2.30 -2.53 -11.25
CA ILE A 129 2.47 -3.97 -11.43
C ILE A 129 3.48 -4.49 -10.41
N VAL A 130 4.66 -3.88 -10.30
CA VAL A 130 5.67 -4.36 -9.35
C VAL A 130 5.20 -4.18 -7.90
N PHE A 131 4.57 -3.05 -7.56
CA PHE A 131 4.01 -2.84 -6.22
C PHE A 131 2.96 -3.90 -5.87
N ILE A 132 2.00 -4.15 -6.77
CA ILE A 132 0.94 -5.14 -6.58
C ILE A 132 1.53 -6.54 -6.49
N PHE A 133 2.43 -6.96 -7.39
CA PHE A 133 3.00 -8.30 -7.33
C PHE A 133 3.83 -8.52 -6.06
N SER A 134 4.63 -7.54 -5.64
CA SER A 134 5.41 -7.63 -4.40
C SER A 134 4.52 -7.71 -3.16
N TRP A 135 3.49 -6.87 -3.07
CA TRP A 135 2.56 -6.87 -1.93
C TRP A 135 1.60 -8.05 -1.94
N PHE A 136 1.10 -8.44 -3.11
CA PHE A 136 0.20 -9.57 -3.26
C PHE A 136 0.89 -10.89 -2.89
N ILE A 137 2.14 -11.11 -3.32
CA ILE A 137 2.92 -12.29 -2.92
C ILE A 137 3.17 -12.28 -1.41
N ALA A 138 3.56 -11.14 -0.83
CA ALA A 138 3.79 -11.01 0.60
C ALA A 138 2.53 -11.30 1.43
N VAL A 139 1.39 -10.72 1.05
CA VAL A 139 0.12 -10.85 1.77
C VAL A 139 -0.52 -12.23 1.54
N ALA A 140 -0.44 -12.78 0.34
CA ALA A 140 -0.86 -14.17 0.07
C ALA A 140 -0.02 -15.16 0.88
N GLY A 141 1.30 -14.95 0.98
CA GLY A 141 2.20 -15.75 1.80
C GLY A 141 1.83 -15.74 3.28
N ILE A 142 1.52 -14.55 3.83
CA ILE A 142 1.05 -14.40 5.21
C ILE A 142 -0.33 -15.06 5.41
N GLY A 143 -1.27 -14.84 4.48
CA GLY A 143 -2.62 -15.42 4.55
C GLY A 143 -2.61 -16.94 4.51
N ILE A 144 -1.79 -17.55 3.65
CA ILE A 144 -1.60 -19.02 3.60
C ILE A 144 -0.97 -19.51 4.91
N SER A 145 -0.01 -18.78 5.46
CA SER A 145 0.67 -19.15 6.71
C SER A 145 -0.28 -19.14 7.92
N ILE A 146 -1.20 -18.19 7.98
CA ILE A 146 -2.27 -18.13 9.00
C ILE A 146 -3.25 -19.30 8.81
N ARG A 147 -3.63 -19.63 7.57
CA ARG A 147 -4.62 -20.68 7.27
C ARG A 147 -4.10 -22.09 7.45
N CYS A 148 -2.80 -22.29 7.27
CA CYS A 148 -2.12 -23.57 7.48
C CYS A 148 -1.72 -23.83 8.95
N GLN A 149 -2.10 -22.96 9.91
CA GLN A 149 -1.68 -23.07 11.32
C GLN A 149 -0.18 -23.35 11.49
N ILE A 150 0.65 -22.69 10.69
CA ILE A 150 2.10 -22.84 10.81
C ILE A 150 2.48 -22.35 12.22
N GLY A 151 3.12 -23.22 13.00
CA GLY A 151 3.31 -23.06 14.45
C GLY A 151 3.78 -21.67 14.88
N GLY A 152 3.33 -21.23 16.07
CA GLY A 152 3.41 -19.84 16.54
C GLY A 152 4.79 -19.17 16.51
N ASP A 153 5.86 -19.97 16.43
CA ASP A 153 7.24 -19.49 16.33
C ASP A 153 7.69 -19.15 14.90
N LEU A 154 7.07 -19.72 13.86
CA LEU A 154 7.43 -19.47 12.46
C LEU A 154 6.64 -18.29 11.86
N LEU A 155 5.42 -18.05 12.34
CA LEU A 155 4.58 -16.92 11.91
C LEU A 155 5.31 -15.56 11.99
N PRO A 156 5.99 -15.19 13.09
CA PRO A 156 6.72 -13.92 13.16
C PRO A 156 7.92 -13.86 12.20
N VAL A 157 8.56 -15.00 11.90
CA VAL A 157 9.67 -15.08 10.92
C VAL A 157 9.15 -14.86 9.51
N VAL A 158 8.02 -15.49 9.15
CA VAL A 158 7.39 -15.32 7.83
C VAL A 158 6.91 -13.88 7.64
N VAL A 159 6.20 -13.30 8.63
CA VAL A 159 5.72 -11.91 8.57
C VAL A 159 6.90 -10.94 8.41
N THR A 160 7.98 -11.14 9.18
CA THR A 160 9.20 -10.33 9.07
C THR A 160 9.80 -10.40 7.67
N ASN A 161 10.07 -11.60 7.15
CA ASN A 161 10.70 -11.77 5.84
C ASN A 161 9.84 -11.23 4.70
N MET A 162 8.52 -11.40 4.78
CA MET A 162 7.60 -10.93 3.75
C MET A 162 7.47 -9.40 3.73
N VAL A 163 7.43 -8.75 4.91
CA VAL A 163 7.42 -7.29 5.02
C VAL A 163 8.74 -6.68 4.53
N TYR A 164 9.88 -7.29 4.88
CA TYR A 164 11.18 -6.87 4.36
C TYR A 164 11.27 -6.99 2.84
N PHE A 165 10.75 -8.09 2.26
CA PHE A 165 10.73 -8.29 0.82
C PHE A 165 9.84 -7.27 0.09
N SER A 166 8.65 -6.95 0.63
CA SER A 166 7.78 -5.94 0.03
C SER A 166 8.36 -4.53 0.11
N GLU A 167 8.98 -4.17 1.23
CA GLU A 167 9.63 -2.86 1.37
C GLU A 167 10.88 -2.71 0.51
N ALA A 168 11.71 -3.76 0.41
CA ALA A 168 12.89 -3.76 -0.46
C ALA A 168 12.51 -3.57 -1.93
N ASN A 169 11.49 -4.28 -2.41
CA ASN A 169 10.99 -4.11 -3.77
C ASN A 169 10.43 -2.71 -4.01
N THR A 170 9.70 -2.14 -3.04
CA THR A 170 9.17 -0.77 -3.16
C THR A 170 10.29 0.27 -3.30
N LYS A 171 11.40 0.11 -2.57
CA LYS A 171 12.58 0.98 -2.71
C LYS A 171 13.29 0.82 -4.05
N ILE A 172 13.42 -0.41 -4.56
CA ILE A 172 13.99 -0.69 -5.88
C ILE A 172 13.14 -0.06 -6.99
N ILE A 173 11.81 -0.10 -6.88
CA ILE A 173 10.91 0.58 -7.82
C ILE A 173 11.18 2.09 -7.82
N HIS A 174 11.29 2.73 -6.64
CA HIS A 174 11.62 4.15 -6.55
C HIS A 174 12.95 4.50 -7.22
N ILE A 175 13.96 3.64 -7.10
CA ILE A 175 15.25 3.79 -7.80
C ILE A 175 15.06 3.67 -9.31
N PHE A 176 14.28 2.68 -9.79
CA PHE A 176 13.96 2.53 -11.21
C PHE A 176 13.20 3.72 -11.78
N ILE A 177 12.29 4.32 -11.01
CA ILE A 177 11.58 5.56 -11.40
C ILE A 177 12.57 6.72 -11.53
N TYR A 178 13.50 6.83 -10.59
CA TYR A 178 14.50 7.89 -10.58
C TYR A 178 15.45 7.76 -11.78
N TYR A 179 15.91 6.53 -12.04
CA TYR A 179 16.83 6.24 -13.14
C TYR A 179 16.17 6.29 -14.53
N ALA A 180 14.86 6.04 -14.62
CA ALA A 180 14.10 6.15 -15.88
C ALA A 180 13.69 7.60 -16.23
N ARG A 181 14.05 8.58 -15.39
CA ARG A 181 13.81 10.00 -15.62
C ARG A 181 14.97 10.69 -16.34
N ASP A 182 16.15 10.08 -16.32
CA ASP A 182 17.35 10.45 -17.09
C ASP A 182 17.44 9.64 -18.40
#